data_AF-A0A947D4U9-F1
#
_entry.id   AF-A0A947D4U9-F1
#
_cell.length_a   1.000
_cell.length_b   1.000
_cell.length_c   1.000
_cell.angle_alpha   90.00
_cell.angle_beta   90.00
_cell.angle_gamma   90.00
#
_symmetry.space_group_name_H-M   'P 1'
#
loop_
_entity.id
_entity.type
_entity.pdbx_description
1 polymer ?
#
loop_
_entity_poly.entity_id
_entity_poly.type
_entity_poly.pdbx_seq_one_letter_code
_entity_poly.pdbx_strand_id
1 'polypeptide(L)'
;MPKHLAVAIAACTLVLAAGTVTAAENAFTDLDLKGCAVTDSAPPDGDENGKPEPYAWRCKGYGSWNVFVAEGDLRAGVAFSRARRFEDDYHYFPKFSVTGPKVEWRGPRRGNAIVPESAIFRYIWGVDGRKGSVLAIVRLGRDATDTCVFGYVDAVANPDANALAARVADEEAARWVCYGNSPKWYGKVGEDFR
;
A
#
# COMPACT_ATOMS: atom_id res chain seq x y z
N MET A 1 -53.52 -59.37 7.93
CA MET A 1 -53.65 -57.90 7.87
C MET A 1 -52.40 -57.26 8.49
N PRO A 2 -51.37 -56.88 7.71
CA PRO A 2 -50.26 -56.07 8.23
C PRO A 2 -50.55 -54.58 8.00
N LYS A 3 -50.40 -53.76 9.05
CA LYS A 3 -50.50 -52.30 9.00
C LYS A 3 -49.15 -51.75 8.54
N HIS A 4 -49.12 -51.08 7.39
CA HIS A 4 -47.93 -50.36 6.92
C HIS A 4 -47.78 -49.05 7.71
N LEU A 5 -46.66 -48.93 8.41
CA LEU A 5 -46.24 -47.71 9.11
C LEU A 5 -45.53 -46.80 8.10
N ALA A 6 -46.12 -45.65 7.77
CA ALA A 6 -45.50 -44.66 6.89
C ALA A 6 -44.55 -43.78 7.72
N VAL A 7 -43.26 -43.84 7.42
CA VAL A 7 -42.23 -42.95 7.99
C VAL A 7 -42.13 -41.72 7.08
N ALA A 8 -42.51 -40.55 7.60
CA ALA A 8 -42.34 -39.28 6.91
C ALA A 8 -40.93 -38.74 7.18
N ILE A 9 -40.09 -38.68 6.13
CA ILE A 9 -38.77 -38.06 6.17
C ILE A 9 -38.95 -36.57 5.92
N ALA A 10 -38.79 -35.75 6.96
CA ALA A 10 -38.72 -34.30 6.83
C ALA A 10 -37.34 -33.87 6.29
N ALA A 11 -37.29 -33.45 5.04
CA ALA A 11 -36.08 -32.88 4.43
C ALA A 11 -35.87 -31.45 4.95
N CYS A 12 -34.86 -31.26 5.78
CA CYS A 12 -34.44 -29.96 6.31
C CYS A 12 -33.48 -29.30 5.30
N THR A 13 -33.98 -28.40 4.46
CA THR A 13 -33.16 -27.62 3.52
C THR A 13 -32.34 -26.55 4.27
N LEU A 14 -31.04 -26.76 4.40
CA LEU A 14 -30.08 -25.73 4.81
C LEU A 14 -30.00 -24.63 3.74
N VAL A 15 -30.47 -23.44 4.05
CA VAL A 15 -30.22 -22.24 3.24
C VAL A 15 -28.83 -21.72 3.61
N LEU A 16 -27.83 -21.97 2.76
CA LEU A 16 -26.54 -21.29 2.87
C LEU A 16 -26.73 -19.82 2.49
N ALA A 17 -26.59 -18.92 3.45
CA ALA A 17 -26.45 -17.49 3.18
C ALA A 17 -25.11 -17.28 2.44
N ALA A 18 -25.17 -17.12 1.13
CA ALA A 18 -24.02 -16.67 0.34
C ALA A 18 -23.72 -15.22 0.75
N GLY A 19 -22.70 -15.02 1.58
CA GLY A 19 -22.19 -13.68 1.87
C GLY A 19 -21.75 -13.04 0.57
N THR A 20 -22.30 -11.88 0.23
CA THR A 20 -21.81 -11.08 -0.89
C THR A 20 -20.41 -10.58 -0.52
N VAL A 21 -19.37 -11.21 -1.07
CA VAL A 21 -18.03 -10.62 -1.08
C VAL A 21 -18.11 -9.40 -1.99
N THR A 22 -18.29 -8.22 -1.40
CA THR A 22 -18.14 -6.98 -2.15
C THR A 22 -16.68 -6.89 -2.59
N ALA A 23 -16.44 -6.96 -3.90
CA ALA A 23 -15.10 -6.79 -4.45
C ALA A 23 -14.53 -5.45 -3.97
N ALA A 24 -13.29 -5.46 -3.49
CA ALA A 24 -12.60 -4.22 -3.17
C ALA A 24 -12.47 -3.39 -4.43
N GLU A 25 -12.70 -2.09 -4.29
CA GLU A 25 -12.59 -1.16 -5.39
C GLU A 25 -11.30 -0.38 -5.32
N ASN A 26 -10.93 0.26 -6.43
CA ASN A 26 -9.74 1.08 -6.51
C ASN A 26 -9.97 2.51 -7.02
N ALA A 27 -9.07 3.40 -6.60
CA ALA A 27 -8.90 4.73 -7.14
C ALA A 27 -7.41 5.03 -7.27
N PHE A 28 -7.05 5.96 -8.15
CA PHE A 28 -5.65 6.33 -8.37
C PHE A 28 -5.42 7.81 -8.08
N THR A 29 -4.29 8.13 -7.47
CA THR A 29 -3.77 9.50 -7.36
C THR A 29 -2.36 9.58 -7.93
N ASP A 30 -1.98 10.77 -8.37
CA ASP A 30 -0.60 11.06 -8.77
C ASP A 30 0.31 11.17 -7.55
N LEU A 31 1.55 10.74 -7.72
CA LEU A 31 2.65 10.91 -6.78
C LEU A 31 3.82 11.55 -7.54
N ASP A 32 3.61 12.78 -8.00
CA ASP A 32 4.63 13.62 -8.62
C ASP A 32 5.09 14.70 -7.63
N LEU A 33 6.33 14.57 -7.15
CA LEU A 33 6.91 15.46 -6.13
C LEU A 33 6.91 16.93 -6.56
N LYS A 34 6.92 17.22 -7.86
CA LYS A 34 6.87 18.60 -8.38
C LYS A 34 5.58 19.33 -7.99
N GLY A 35 4.48 18.59 -7.83
CA GLY A 35 3.19 19.13 -7.40
C GLY A 35 2.96 19.07 -5.88
N CYS A 36 3.91 18.55 -5.13
CA CYS A 36 3.77 18.32 -3.69
C CYS A 36 4.27 19.51 -2.88
N ALA A 37 3.69 19.71 -1.69
CA ALA A 37 4.16 20.74 -0.78
C ALA A 37 5.49 20.30 -0.16
N VAL A 38 6.55 21.10 -0.31
CA VAL A 38 7.81 20.87 0.41
C VAL A 38 7.57 21.00 1.91
N THR A 39 8.01 20.01 2.67
CA THR A 39 7.89 19.98 4.14
C THR A 39 9.22 20.13 4.85
N ASP A 40 10.32 19.81 4.17
CA ASP A 40 11.67 19.98 4.71
C ASP A 40 12.70 20.18 3.58
N SER A 41 13.82 20.81 3.91
CA SER A 41 14.88 21.15 2.95
C SER A 41 16.25 21.12 3.62
N ALA A 42 17.26 20.68 2.87
CA ALA A 42 18.62 20.62 3.37
C ALA A 42 19.13 22.05 3.62
N PRO A 43 20.01 22.25 4.62
CA PRO A 43 20.74 23.49 4.75
C PRO A 43 21.48 23.81 3.44
N PRO A 44 21.68 25.09 3.08
CA PRO A 44 22.51 25.45 1.94
C PRO A 44 23.92 24.87 2.11
N ASP A 45 24.48 24.30 1.04
CA ASP A 45 25.78 23.61 1.04
C ASP A 45 26.98 24.57 1.02
N GLY A 46 26.90 25.66 1.79
CA GLY A 46 28.00 26.61 1.98
C GLY A 46 28.37 27.44 0.75
N ASP A 47 27.70 27.28 -0.39
CA ASP A 47 27.77 28.23 -1.49
C ASP A 47 26.77 29.38 -1.24
N GLU A 48 27.25 30.61 -1.35
CA GLU A 48 26.51 31.84 -1.02
C GLU A 48 25.28 32.07 -1.92
N ASN A 49 25.01 31.14 -2.85
CA ASN A 49 23.93 31.18 -3.84
C ASN A 49 23.05 29.91 -3.85
N GLY A 50 23.34 28.90 -3.03
CA GLY A 50 22.58 27.65 -2.99
C GLY A 50 21.18 27.86 -2.44
N LYS A 51 20.15 27.53 -3.22
CA LYS A 51 18.79 27.43 -2.69
C LYS A 51 18.72 26.16 -1.83
N PRO A 52 18.04 26.18 -0.67
CA PRO A 52 17.76 24.96 0.08
C PRO A 52 17.14 23.91 -0.83
N GLU A 53 17.77 22.74 -0.92
CA GLU A 53 17.28 21.62 -1.74
C GLU A 53 16.22 20.84 -0.96
N PRO A 54 14.99 20.70 -1.46
CA PRO A 54 13.96 19.91 -0.79
C PRO A 54 14.36 18.45 -0.67
N TYR A 55 14.21 17.86 0.52
CA TYR A 55 14.36 16.42 0.72
C TYR A 55 13.10 15.76 1.28
N ALA A 56 12.07 16.53 1.65
CA ALA A 56 10.79 15.96 2.10
C ALA A 56 9.59 16.73 1.54
N TRP A 57 8.55 15.98 1.22
CA TRP A 57 7.33 16.45 0.56
C TRP A 57 6.09 15.84 1.17
N ARG A 58 4.99 16.61 1.15
CA ARG A 58 3.63 16.14 1.38
C ARG A 58 2.81 16.25 0.10
N CYS A 59 2.42 15.11 -0.42
CA CYS A 59 1.58 14.94 -1.59
C CYS A 59 0.12 14.68 -1.18
N LYS A 60 -0.83 15.23 -1.93
CA LYS A 60 -2.25 14.96 -1.72
C LYS A 60 -2.58 13.53 -2.15
N GLY A 61 -3.14 12.74 -1.23
CA GLY A 61 -3.63 11.39 -1.51
C GLY A 61 -5.13 11.36 -1.79
N TYR A 62 -5.75 10.20 -1.55
CA TYR A 62 -7.19 10.02 -1.71
C TYR A 62 -7.97 10.47 -0.48
N GLY A 63 -9.01 11.29 -0.68
CA GLY A 63 -9.82 11.83 0.41
C GLY A 63 -9.00 12.68 1.37
N SER A 64 -8.98 12.30 2.65
CA SER A 64 -8.22 12.99 3.71
C SER A 64 -6.79 12.46 3.88
N TRP A 65 -6.38 11.44 3.12
CA TRP A 65 -5.03 10.89 3.22
C TRP A 65 -4.03 11.79 2.49
N ASN A 66 -2.83 11.91 3.07
CA ASN A 66 -1.64 12.45 2.45
C ASN A 66 -0.61 11.33 2.27
N VAL A 67 0.25 11.51 1.28
CA VAL A 67 1.44 10.68 1.07
C VAL A 67 2.64 11.57 1.35
N PHE A 68 3.41 11.21 2.36
CA PHE A 68 4.67 11.87 2.69
C PHE A 68 5.80 11.10 2.03
N VAL A 69 6.71 11.82 1.40
CA VAL A 69 7.91 11.25 0.78
C VAL A 69 9.10 12.00 1.35
N ALA A 70 10.13 11.28 1.73
CA ALA A 70 11.42 11.83 2.09
C ALA A 70 12.52 11.14 1.30
N GLU A 71 13.59 11.86 1.01
CA GLU A 71 14.84 11.29 0.54
C GLU A 71 15.83 11.24 1.71
N GLY A 72 16.49 10.10 1.88
CA GLY A 72 17.61 9.95 2.80
C GLY A 72 18.60 8.93 2.26
N ASP A 73 19.87 9.32 2.13
CA ASP A 73 20.94 8.47 1.56
C ASP A 73 20.51 7.82 0.23
N LEU A 74 19.99 8.64 -0.70
CA LEU A 74 19.49 8.23 -2.03
C LEU A 74 18.38 7.16 -2.00
N ARG A 75 17.63 7.07 -0.90
CA ARG A 75 16.48 6.16 -0.75
C ARG A 75 15.22 6.97 -0.50
N ALA A 76 14.16 6.57 -1.19
CA ALA A 76 12.83 7.06 -0.91
C ALA A 76 12.29 6.42 0.39
N GLY A 77 11.99 7.27 1.36
CA GLY A 77 11.14 7.01 2.50
C GLY A 77 9.71 7.41 2.18
N VAL A 78 8.72 6.61 2.61
CA VAL A 78 7.31 6.99 2.50
C VAL A 78 6.57 6.87 3.82
N ALA A 79 5.53 7.68 3.97
CA ALA A 79 4.53 7.49 4.99
C ALA A 79 3.14 7.91 4.49
N PHE A 80 2.11 7.33 5.10
CA PHE A 80 0.73 7.62 4.79
C PHE A 80 0.04 8.09 6.07
N SER A 81 -0.55 9.28 6.04
CA SER A 81 -1.21 9.84 7.21
C SER A 81 -2.29 10.86 6.82
N ARG A 82 -3.29 11.03 7.68
CA ARG A 82 -4.29 12.11 7.56
C ARG A 82 -3.80 13.44 8.16
N ALA A 83 -2.63 13.44 8.81
CA ALA A 83 -2.04 14.63 9.39
C ALA A 83 -1.52 15.60 8.32
N ARG A 84 -1.40 16.88 8.68
CA ARG A 84 -0.83 17.94 7.81
C ARG A 84 0.70 17.93 7.79
N ARG A 85 1.31 17.37 8.83
CA ARG A 85 2.75 17.15 8.98
C ARG A 85 2.96 15.70 9.42
N PHE A 86 4.10 15.13 9.08
CA PHE A 86 4.49 13.81 9.49
C PHE A 86 5.79 13.93 10.28
N GLU A 87 5.73 13.51 11.53
CA GLU A 87 6.79 13.70 12.52
C GLU A 87 7.35 12.35 13.02
N ASP A 88 6.83 11.24 12.50
CA ASP A 88 7.27 9.87 12.79
C ASP A 88 8.27 9.37 11.73
N ASP A 89 8.66 8.10 11.84
CA ASP A 89 9.61 7.47 10.94
C ASP A 89 9.00 7.14 9.57
N TYR A 90 9.72 7.51 8.52
CA TYR A 90 9.40 7.11 7.15
C TYR A 90 9.82 5.66 6.93
N HIS A 91 9.03 4.95 6.14
CA HIS A 91 9.39 3.63 5.67
C HIS A 91 10.34 3.74 4.47
N TYR A 92 11.63 3.48 4.68
CA TYR A 92 12.63 3.51 3.62
C TYR A 92 12.77 2.14 2.94
N PHE A 93 12.81 2.15 1.61
CA PHE A 93 13.17 0.95 0.87
C PHE A 93 14.69 0.69 1.02
N PRO A 94 15.14 -0.55 1.31
CA PRO A 94 16.56 -0.79 1.62
C PRO A 94 17.55 -0.45 0.50
N LYS A 95 17.12 -0.45 -0.77
CA LYS A 95 17.96 -0.11 -1.92
C LYS A 95 17.78 1.35 -2.33
N PHE A 96 18.81 1.92 -2.96
CA PHE A 96 18.71 3.21 -3.64
C PHE A 96 17.49 3.23 -4.56
N SER A 97 16.63 4.22 -4.34
CA SER A 97 15.30 4.20 -4.90
C SER A 97 14.63 5.56 -4.90
N VAL A 98 13.68 5.69 -5.83
CA VAL A 98 12.71 6.78 -5.89
C VAL A 98 11.30 6.19 -5.87
N THR A 99 10.30 7.01 -5.60
CA THR A 99 8.90 6.61 -5.75
C THR A 99 8.48 6.61 -7.22
N GLY A 100 7.58 5.69 -7.57
CA GLY A 100 6.84 5.72 -8.83
C GLY A 100 5.71 6.77 -8.80
N PRO A 101 5.14 7.11 -9.96
CA PRO A 101 4.30 8.30 -10.12
C PRO A 101 2.84 8.14 -9.67
N LYS A 102 2.46 6.99 -9.11
CA LYS A 102 1.05 6.65 -8.84
C LYS A 102 0.92 5.95 -7.49
N VAL A 103 -0.20 6.24 -6.83
CA VAL A 103 -0.73 5.44 -5.72
C VAL A 103 -2.09 4.89 -6.11
N GLU A 104 -2.25 3.59 -5.97
CA GLU A 104 -3.54 2.90 -6.04
C GLU A 104 -4.11 2.76 -4.62
N TRP A 105 -5.30 3.28 -4.39
CA TRP A 105 -6.01 3.22 -3.11
C TRP A 105 -7.06 2.14 -3.21
N ARG A 106 -7.14 1.26 -2.22
CA ARG A 106 -8.03 0.10 -2.26
C ARG A 106 -8.83 -0.03 -0.97
N GLY A 107 -10.06 -0.48 -1.10
CA GLY A 107 -10.96 -0.71 0.02
C GLY A 107 -12.42 -0.84 -0.40
N PRO A 108 -13.33 -1.01 0.56
CA PRO A 108 -14.74 -1.14 0.25
C PRO A 108 -15.36 0.19 -0.17
N ARG A 109 -16.34 0.13 -1.09
CA ARG A 109 -17.20 1.28 -1.42
C ARG A 109 -18.19 1.54 -0.27
N ARG A 110 -18.32 2.81 0.09
CA ARG A 110 -19.32 3.33 1.04
C ARG A 110 -19.93 4.60 0.44
N GLY A 111 -21.17 4.50 -0.01
CA GLY A 111 -21.80 5.56 -0.82
C GLY A 111 -21.04 5.76 -2.14
N ASN A 112 -20.65 7.01 -2.43
CA ASN A 112 -20.01 7.37 -3.70
C ASN A 112 -18.47 7.36 -3.64
N ALA A 113 -17.88 6.93 -2.52
CA ALA A 113 -16.43 6.93 -2.32
C ALA A 113 -15.92 5.57 -1.84
N ILE A 114 -14.63 5.36 -2.06
CA ILE A 114 -13.90 4.24 -1.46
C ILE A 114 -13.50 4.68 -0.04
N VAL A 115 -13.53 3.76 0.91
CA VAL A 115 -12.88 3.95 2.21
C VAL A 115 -11.57 3.18 2.14
N PRO A 116 -10.41 3.84 1.94
CA PRO A 116 -9.16 3.12 1.76
C PRO A 116 -8.76 2.37 3.04
N GLU A 117 -8.53 1.07 2.89
CA GLU A 117 -7.96 0.17 3.91
C GLU A 117 -6.54 -0.25 3.53
N SER A 118 -6.17 -0.05 2.26
CA SER A 118 -4.81 -0.21 1.76
C SER A 118 -4.48 0.78 0.65
N ALA A 119 -3.17 0.92 0.41
CA ALA A 119 -2.65 1.59 -0.76
C ALA A 119 -1.50 0.78 -1.36
N ILE A 120 -1.26 0.98 -2.65
CA ILE A 120 -0.16 0.35 -3.38
C ILE A 120 0.56 1.45 -4.16
N PHE A 121 1.88 1.50 -4.02
CA PHE A 121 2.73 2.37 -4.82
C PHE A 121 3.99 1.61 -5.24
N ARG A 122 4.85 2.23 -6.04
CA ARG A 122 6.08 1.61 -6.52
C ARG A 122 7.31 2.28 -5.92
N TYR A 123 8.29 1.48 -5.53
CA TYR A 123 9.69 1.90 -5.52
C TYR A 123 10.31 1.54 -6.87
N ILE A 124 11.01 2.49 -7.47
CA ILE A 124 11.89 2.26 -8.61
C ILE A 124 13.30 2.26 -8.05
N TRP A 125 14.02 1.14 -8.18
CA TRP A 125 15.33 0.96 -7.57
C TRP A 125 16.41 0.78 -8.63
N GLY A 126 17.65 1.14 -8.28
CA GLY A 126 18.82 0.94 -9.12
C GLY A 126 20.08 0.74 -8.30
N VAL A 127 20.84 -0.33 -8.56
CA VAL A 127 22.10 -0.66 -7.88
C VAL A 127 23.05 -1.33 -8.87
N ASP A 128 24.29 -0.85 -8.99
CA ASP A 128 25.34 -1.42 -9.86
C ASP A 128 24.88 -1.67 -11.32
N GLY A 129 24.16 -0.72 -11.91
CA GLY A 129 23.65 -0.82 -13.28
C GLY A 129 22.42 -1.73 -13.46
N ARG A 130 22.03 -2.50 -12.43
CA ARG A 130 20.73 -3.19 -12.39
C ARG A 130 19.65 -2.21 -11.95
N LYS A 131 18.44 -2.40 -12.48
CA LYS A 131 17.27 -1.60 -12.14
C LYS A 131 16.01 -2.44 -12.17
N GLY A 132 15.03 -2.02 -11.41
CA GLY A 132 13.72 -2.67 -11.38
C GLY A 132 12.69 -1.84 -10.64
N SER A 133 11.56 -2.46 -10.34
CA SER A 133 10.59 -1.87 -9.43
C SER A 133 9.98 -2.91 -8.52
N VAL A 134 9.56 -2.45 -7.34
CA VAL A 134 8.84 -3.23 -6.35
C VAL A 134 7.54 -2.50 -6.05
N LEU A 135 6.42 -3.22 -6.06
CA LEU A 135 5.18 -2.69 -5.52
C LEU A 135 5.23 -2.84 -4.00
N ALA A 136 5.06 -1.73 -3.29
CA ALA A 136 4.90 -1.71 -1.85
C ALA A 136 3.41 -1.59 -1.52
N ILE A 137 2.95 -2.45 -0.62
CA ILE A 137 1.56 -2.57 -0.19
C ILE A 137 1.48 -2.03 1.23
N VAL A 138 0.62 -1.03 1.40
CA VAL A 138 0.45 -0.25 2.62
C VAL A 138 -0.85 -0.66 3.28
N ARG A 139 -0.82 -0.88 4.60
CA ARG A 139 -2.02 -0.96 5.44
C ARG A 139 -2.41 0.45 5.82
N LEU A 140 -3.68 0.81 5.63
CA LEU A 140 -4.26 2.07 6.07
C LEU A 140 -5.27 1.79 7.18
N GLY A 141 -4.85 1.91 8.43
CA GLY A 141 -5.76 1.69 9.56
C GLY A 141 -6.92 2.69 9.57
N ARG A 142 -8.08 2.25 10.06
CA ARG A 142 -9.36 2.99 9.96
C ARG A 142 -9.28 4.41 10.55
N ASP A 143 -8.62 4.53 11.70
CA ASP A 143 -8.43 5.79 12.42
C ASP A 143 -7.14 6.52 12.03
N ALA A 144 -6.51 6.10 10.92
CA ALA A 144 -5.17 6.52 10.50
C ALA A 144 -4.06 6.23 11.52
N THR A 145 -4.35 5.40 12.51
CA THR A 145 -3.39 4.71 13.37
C THR A 145 -3.00 3.38 12.71
N ASP A 146 -1.88 2.75 13.12
CA ASP A 146 -1.48 1.42 12.63
C ASP A 146 -1.33 1.36 11.09
N THR A 147 -0.57 2.32 10.54
CA THR A 147 -0.29 2.45 9.10
C THR A 147 1.19 2.14 8.83
N CYS A 148 1.45 1.24 7.88
CA CYS A 148 2.80 0.80 7.51
C CYS A 148 2.81 0.15 6.13
N VAL A 149 3.97 0.06 5.51
CA VAL A 149 4.21 -0.90 4.43
C VAL A 149 4.24 -2.30 5.06
N PHE A 150 3.43 -3.22 4.57
CA PHE A 150 3.39 -4.59 5.07
C PHE A 150 3.74 -5.65 4.03
N GLY A 151 3.73 -5.27 2.74
CA GLY A 151 3.92 -6.23 1.67
C GLY A 151 4.74 -5.66 0.53
N TYR A 152 5.48 -6.54 -0.13
CA TYR A 152 6.22 -6.25 -1.35
C TYR A 152 5.92 -7.28 -2.43
N VAL A 153 5.86 -6.82 -3.67
CA VAL A 153 5.86 -7.66 -4.86
C VAL A 153 6.97 -7.19 -5.80
N ASP A 154 7.91 -8.08 -6.10
CA ASP A 154 8.94 -7.85 -7.09
C ASP A 154 8.31 -7.83 -8.50
N ALA A 155 8.30 -6.65 -9.14
CA ALA A 155 7.69 -6.51 -10.46
C ALA A 155 8.57 -7.01 -11.61
N VAL A 156 9.86 -7.29 -11.36
CA VAL A 156 10.75 -7.91 -12.34
C VAL A 156 10.49 -9.41 -12.40
N ALA A 157 10.31 -10.05 -11.24
CA ALA A 157 10.11 -11.50 -11.14
C ALA A 157 8.66 -11.96 -11.43
N ASN A 158 7.67 -11.06 -11.36
CA ASN A 158 6.25 -11.40 -11.52
C ASN A 158 5.61 -10.59 -12.67
N PRO A 159 5.25 -11.22 -13.81
CA PRO A 159 4.57 -10.54 -14.91
C PRO A 159 3.22 -9.94 -14.54
N ASP A 160 2.51 -10.54 -13.57
CA ASP A 160 1.22 -10.10 -13.06
C ASP A 160 1.33 -9.26 -11.76
N ALA A 161 2.49 -8.67 -11.48
CA ALA A 161 2.79 -8.05 -10.19
C ALA A 161 1.72 -7.07 -9.66
N ASN A 162 1.12 -6.24 -10.54
CA ASN A 162 0.02 -5.34 -10.13
C ASN A 162 -1.19 -6.11 -9.61
N ALA A 163 -1.62 -7.14 -10.34
CA ALA A 163 -2.77 -7.95 -9.96
C ALA A 163 -2.47 -8.74 -8.68
N LEU A 164 -1.23 -9.23 -8.53
CA LEU A 164 -0.80 -9.89 -7.31
C LEU A 164 -0.81 -8.92 -6.10
N ALA A 165 -0.25 -7.72 -6.25
CA ALA A 165 -0.25 -6.72 -5.19
C ALA A 165 -1.68 -6.30 -4.79
N ALA A 166 -2.57 -6.12 -5.77
CA ALA A 166 -3.99 -5.83 -5.54
C ALA A 166 -4.68 -6.94 -4.74
N ARG A 167 -4.50 -8.22 -5.11
CA ARG A 167 -5.06 -9.35 -4.36
C ARG A 167 -4.57 -9.38 -2.92
N VAL A 168 -3.26 -9.25 -2.69
CA VAL A 168 -2.67 -9.22 -1.35
C VAL A 168 -3.21 -8.04 -0.53
N ALA A 169 -3.34 -6.87 -1.14
CA ALA A 169 -3.89 -5.69 -0.50
C ALA A 169 -5.34 -5.90 -0.04
N ASP A 170 -6.16 -6.57 -0.86
CA ASP A 170 -7.57 -6.83 -0.54
C ASP A 170 -7.75 -7.93 0.51
N GLU A 171 -6.89 -8.96 0.49
CA GLU A 171 -7.03 -10.14 1.36
C GLU A 171 -6.33 -9.99 2.72
N GLU A 172 -5.29 -9.15 2.82
CA GLU A 172 -4.44 -9.10 4.00
C GLU A 172 -4.47 -7.78 4.76
N ALA A 173 -4.69 -6.65 4.08
CA ALA A 173 -4.48 -5.34 4.70
C ALA A 173 -5.37 -5.11 5.93
N ALA A 174 -6.65 -5.52 5.87
CA ALA A 174 -7.61 -5.33 6.95
C ALA A 174 -7.21 -6.05 8.26
N ARG A 175 -6.51 -7.19 8.14
CA ARG A 175 -6.10 -8.05 9.27
C ARG A 175 -4.64 -7.88 9.69
N TRP A 176 -3.84 -7.16 8.90
CA TRP A 176 -2.44 -6.92 9.25
C TRP A 176 -2.32 -6.03 10.49
N VAL A 177 -1.26 -6.22 11.28
CA VAL A 177 -0.93 -5.37 12.44
C VAL A 177 0.47 -4.83 12.21
N CYS A 178 0.64 -3.51 12.14
CA CYS A 178 1.93 -2.91 11.82
C CYS A 178 2.92 -3.06 12.96
N TYR A 179 2.46 -2.85 14.20
CA TYR A 179 3.33 -2.96 15.37
C TYR A 179 3.94 -4.35 15.48
N GLY A 180 5.28 -4.41 15.53
CA GLY A 180 6.04 -5.63 15.70
C GLY A 180 6.14 -6.54 14.47
N ASN A 181 5.62 -6.14 13.31
CA ASN A 181 5.71 -6.92 12.07
C ASN A 181 6.49 -6.18 10.99
N SER A 182 7.37 -6.91 10.30
CA SER A 182 8.10 -6.41 9.12
C SER A 182 7.37 -6.75 7.82
N PRO A 183 7.59 -5.99 6.73
CA PRO A 183 7.00 -6.29 5.44
C PRO A 183 7.36 -7.69 4.93
N LYS A 184 6.41 -8.37 4.29
CA LYS A 184 6.60 -9.68 3.65
C LYS A 184 6.71 -9.56 2.14
N TRP A 185 7.40 -10.50 1.52
CA TRP A 185 7.42 -10.64 0.06
C TRP A 185 6.32 -11.60 -0.40
N TYR A 186 5.65 -11.24 -1.49
CA TYR A 186 4.61 -12.04 -2.12
C TYR A 186 4.97 -12.33 -3.57
N GLY A 187 4.70 -13.56 -4.02
CA GLY A 187 5.06 -14.05 -5.35
C GLY A 187 6.52 -14.48 -5.45
N LYS A 188 7.04 -14.49 -6.68
CA LYS A 188 8.46 -14.77 -6.93
C LYS A 188 9.29 -13.59 -6.45
N VAL A 189 10.43 -13.87 -5.85
CA VAL A 189 11.39 -12.86 -5.40
C VAL A 189 12.68 -13.05 -6.18
N GLY A 190 13.12 -12.02 -6.90
CA GLY A 190 14.37 -12.00 -7.64
C GLY A 190 15.59 -12.07 -6.71
N GLU A 191 16.74 -12.41 -7.29
CA GLU A 191 18.00 -12.53 -6.55
C GLU A 191 18.44 -11.22 -5.91
N ASP A 192 17.98 -10.08 -6.43
CA ASP A 192 18.26 -8.77 -5.88
C ASP A 192 17.73 -8.58 -4.44
N PHE A 193 16.81 -9.43 -3.99
CA PHE A 193 16.11 -9.31 -2.69
C PHE A 193 16.23 -10.55 -1.80
N ARG A 194 17.06 -11.52 -2.18
CA ARG A 194 17.34 -12.71 -1.37
C ARG A 194 18.50 -12.50 -0.41
#